data_AF-A0A4U3KTA4-F1
#
_entry.id   AF-A0A4U3KTA4-F1
#
_cell.length_a   1.000
_cell.length_b   1.000
_cell.length_c   1.000
_cell.angle_alpha   90.00
_cell.angle_beta   90.00
_cell.angle_gamma   90.00
#
_symmetry.space_group_name_H-M   'P 1'
#
loop_
_entity.id
_entity.type
_entity.pdbx_description
1 polymer ?
#
loop_
_entity_poly.entity_id
_entity_poly.type
_entity_poly.pdbx_seq_one_letter_code
_entity_poly.pdbx_strand_id
1 'polypeptide(L)'
;WQKYCDKKEGEAAYVSLNEEGLSKQKEFDVPKFYAILPILPLLLIVGVGIAGMFIKGITMDIFVLTFISFFIAVLVETLRLKSFKKVQDTAVEMFKGMGQGFSQVVMLVVGGSLFTSAIQTLGIIDSIMASVEASSSAGIVTTLIFSGATTLFGILSGGGLAMFYAVIELIPGIAEKAGIDGILISLPMQMIANLTRTISPVAAVVMIVASTVGVSPIRILKRTSVPTIIGIISVIVLSILLLP
;
A
#
# COMPACT_ATOMS: atom_id res chain seq x y z
N TRP A 1 2.57 -11.73 22.18
CA TRP A 1 3.38 -12.59 21.28
C TRP A 1 4.87 -12.30 21.37
N GLN A 2 5.33 -11.05 21.15
CA GLN A 2 6.76 -10.71 21.25
C GLN A 2 7.40 -11.14 22.59
N LYS A 3 6.81 -10.79 23.74
CA LYS A 3 7.27 -11.25 25.08
C LYS A 3 7.38 -12.78 25.22
N TYR A 4 6.54 -13.54 24.51
CA TYR A 4 6.60 -15.01 24.49
C TYR A 4 7.76 -15.50 23.61
N CYS A 5 7.96 -14.90 22.44
CA CYS A 5 9.12 -15.17 21.58
C CYS A 5 10.43 -14.83 22.30
N ASP A 6 10.49 -13.70 23.02
CA ASP A 6 11.65 -13.28 23.80
C ASP A 6 11.98 -14.29 24.91
N LYS A 7 10.95 -14.75 25.64
CA LYS A 7 11.12 -15.79 26.67
C LYS A 7 11.57 -17.14 26.09
N LYS A 8 11.18 -17.46 24.85
CA LYS A 8 11.54 -18.71 24.18
C LYS A 8 12.93 -18.68 23.54
N GLU A 9 13.34 -17.53 23.01
CA GLU A 9 14.62 -17.34 22.32
C GLU A 9 15.76 -16.92 23.28
N GLY A 10 15.45 -16.47 24.49
CA GLY A 10 16.45 -16.16 25.52
C GLY A 10 17.43 -15.09 25.07
N GLU A 11 18.73 -15.28 25.29
CA GLU A 11 19.77 -14.34 24.84
C GLU A 11 19.79 -14.15 23.32
N ALA A 12 19.39 -15.16 22.53
CA ALA A 12 19.34 -15.06 21.07
C ALA A 12 18.25 -14.12 20.54
N ALA A 13 17.35 -13.64 21.42
CA ALA A 13 16.36 -12.61 21.12
C ALA A 13 16.98 -11.21 20.98
N TYR A 14 18.09 -10.96 21.69
CA TYR A 14 18.74 -9.67 21.76
C TYR A 14 19.90 -9.62 20.77
N VAL A 15 19.67 -8.97 19.64
CA VAL A 15 20.70 -8.78 18.61
C VAL A 15 21.42 -7.46 18.88
N SER A 16 22.72 -7.54 19.18
CA SER A 16 23.57 -6.36 19.29
C SER A 16 23.75 -5.74 17.91
N LEU A 17 23.18 -4.56 17.70
CA LEU A 17 23.37 -3.80 16.48
C LEU A 17 24.79 -3.23 16.48
N ASN A 18 25.52 -3.46 15.38
CA ASN A 18 26.82 -2.83 15.20
C ASN A 18 26.58 -1.36 14.77
N GLU A 19 26.71 -0.41 15.72
CA GLU A 19 26.40 1.02 15.50
C GLU A 19 27.25 1.65 14.38
N GLU A 20 28.42 1.09 14.07
CA GLU A 20 29.30 1.53 12.98
C GLU A 20 28.63 1.43 11.58
N GLY A 21 27.64 0.56 11.40
CA GLY A 21 26.87 0.44 10.16
C GLY A 21 25.70 1.42 10.04
N LEU A 22 25.18 1.92 11.18
CA LEU A 22 24.01 2.81 11.25
C LEU A 22 24.41 4.30 11.13
N SER A 23 25.63 4.65 11.57
CA SER A 23 26.15 6.03 11.59
C SER A 23 26.47 6.63 10.22
N LYS A 24 26.31 5.88 9.12
CA LYS A 24 26.46 6.40 7.74
C LYS A 24 25.20 7.06 7.17
N GLN A 25 24.15 7.27 7.97
CA GLN A 25 23.10 8.21 7.59
C GLN A 25 23.63 9.63 7.80
N LYS A 26 24.11 10.26 6.73
CA LYS A 26 24.47 11.68 6.74
C LYS A 26 23.31 12.48 7.34
N GLU A 27 23.56 13.13 8.48
CA GLU A 27 22.66 14.18 8.97
C GLU A 27 22.64 15.28 7.91
N PHE A 28 21.55 15.34 7.16
CA PHE A 28 21.31 16.47 6.27
C PHE A 28 20.90 17.64 7.14
N ASP A 29 21.75 18.67 7.22
CA ASP A 29 21.39 19.97 7.79
C ASP A 29 20.39 20.65 6.84
N VAL A 30 19.12 20.28 6.98
CA VAL A 30 17.99 20.87 6.24
C VAL A 30 17.14 21.72 7.19
N PRO A 31 16.82 22.97 6.81
CA PRO A 31 15.99 23.86 7.63
C PRO A 31 14.62 23.22 7.91
N LYS A 32 14.12 23.32 9.15
CA LYS A 32 12.86 22.71 9.61
C LYS A 32 11.62 23.05 8.74
N PHE A 33 11.62 24.20 8.07
CA PHE A 33 10.59 24.61 7.12
C PHE A 33 10.44 23.64 5.91
N TYR A 34 11.48 22.88 5.54
CA TYR A 34 11.44 21.92 4.44
C TYR A 34 10.42 20.79 4.62
N ALA A 35 10.01 20.49 5.87
CA ALA A 35 9.01 19.47 6.14
C ALA A 35 7.64 19.78 5.51
N ILE A 36 7.38 21.04 5.15
CA ILE A 36 6.12 21.46 4.51
C ILE A 36 6.11 21.09 3.02
N LEU A 37 7.26 21.04 2.35
CA LEU A 37 7.32 20.85 0.90
C LEU A 37 6.76 19.50 0.42
N PRO A 38 7.05 18.34 1.07
CA PRO A 38 6.43 17.07 0.71
C PRO A 38 4.92 17.01 0.98
N ILE A 39 4.43 17.83 1.91
CA ILE A 39 3.02 17.87 2.35
C ILE A 39 2.23 18.90 1.52
N LEU A 40 2.92 19.81 0.84
CA LEU A 40 2.35 20.89 0.03
C LEU A 40 1.32 20.41 -1.02
N PRO A 41 1.50 19.28 -1.75
CA PRO A 41 0.48 18.80 -2.68
C PRO A 41 -0.84 18.50 -1.97
N LEU A 42 -0.79 17.85 -0.80
CA LEU A 42 -1.97 17.51 0.01
C LEU A 42 -2.66 18.78 0.54
N LEU A 43 -1.88 19.76 1.02
CA LEU A 43 -2.43 21.03 1.48
C LEU A 43 -3.14 21.79 0.36
N LEU A 44 -2.58 21.80 -0.85
CA LEU A 44 -3.20 22.43 -2.01
C LEU A 44 -4.49 21.71 -2.44
N ILE A 45 -4.49 20.38 -2.43
CA ILE A 45 -5.69 19.57 -2.75
C ILE A 45 -6.81 19.85 -1.75
N VAL A 46 -6.51 19.79 -0.45
CA VAL A 46 -7.49 20.06 0.60
C VAL A 46 -7.95 21.51 0.56
N GLY A 47 -7.03 22.46 0.36
CA GLY A 47 -7.35 23.88 0.25
C GLY A 47 -8.28 24.19 -0.93
N VAL A 48 -8.01 23.63 -2.11
CA VAL A 48 -8.86 23.79 -3.30
C VAL A 48 -10.18 23.05 -3.13
N GLY A 49 -10.19 21.86 -2.51
CA GLY A 49 -11.41 21.12 -2.21
C GLY A 49 -12.34 21.88 -1.26
N ILE A 50 -11.78 22.49 -0.21
CA ILE A 50 -12.54 23.36 0.71
C ILE A 50 -13.01 24.62 -0.01
N ALA A 51 -12.14 25.30 -0.77
CA ALA A 51 -12.51 26.48 -1.53
C ALA A 51 -13.62 26.18 -2.56
N GLY A 52 -13.61 25.01 -3.20
CA GLY A 52 -14.65 24.54 -4.10
C GLY A 52 -16.00 24.26 -3.43
N MET A 53 -16.02 23.97 -2.12
CA MET A 53 -17.27 23.89 -1.34
C MET A 53 -17.90 25.26 -1.10
N PHE A 54 -17.09 26.32 -1.01
CA PHE A 54 -17.56 27.69 -0.78
C PHE A 54 -17.74 28.51 -2.06
N ILE A 55 -17.02 28.18 -3.14
CA ILE A 55 -16.99 28.91 -4.41
C ILE A 55 -17.31 27.93 -5.55
N LYS A 56 -18.50 28.05 -6.15
CA LYS A 56 -18.90 27.24 -7.30
C LYS A 56 -17.99 27.52 -8.50
N GLY A 57 -17.27 26.50 -8.98
CA GLY A 57 -16.49 26.54 -10.23
C GLY A 57 -14.98 26.38 -10.08
N ILE A 58 -14.45 26.25 -8.86
CA ILE A 58 -13.03 25.94 -8.66
C ILE A 58 -12.86 24.42 -8.60
N THR A 59 -12.57 23.81 -9.75
CA THR A 59 -12.09 22.43 -9.82
C THR A 59 -10.74 22.46 -10.51
N MET A 60 -9.67 22.32 -9.74
CA MET A 60 -8.34 22.04 -10.31
C MET A 60 -8.09 20.54 -10.26
N ASP A 61 -7.52 20.01 -11.33
CA ASP A 61 -7.06 18.63 -11.36
C ASP A 61 -5.94 18.42 -10.33
N ILE A 62 -5.99 17.30 -9.62
CA ILE A 62 -4.95 16.83 -8.69
C ILE A 62 -3.58 16.82 -9.38
N PHE A 63 -3.55 16.46 -10.66
CA PHE A 63 -2.33 16.49 -11.47
C PHE A 63 -1.72 17.89 -11.53
N VAL A 64 -2.55 18.91 -11.84
CA VAL A 64 -2.11 20.31 -11.93
C VAL A 64 -1.61 20.81 -10.58
N LEU A 65 -2.32 20.51 -9.49
CA LEU A 65 -1.92 20.89 -8.13
C LEU A 65 -0.59 20.27 -7.71
N THR A 66 -0.36 19.01 -8.08
CA THR A 66 0.90 18.31 -7.80
C THR A 66 2.06 18.94 -8.57
N PHE A 67 1.85 19.32 -9.83
CA PHE A 67 2.86 20.03 -10.62
C PHE A 67 3.16 21.43 -10.08
N ILE A 68 2.15 22.18 -9.64
CA ILE A 68 2.36 23.48 -8.98
C ILE A 68 3.24 23.30 -7.73
N SER A 69 2.93 22.31 -6.90
CA SER A 69 3.74 21.98 -5.73
C SER A 69 5.18 21.62 -6.09
N PHE A 70 5.37 20.84 -7.16
CA PHE A 70 6.70 20.50 -7.68
C PHE A 70 7.48 21.75 -8.10
N PHE A 71 6.87 22.66 -8.87
CA PHE A 71 7.53 23.91 -9.26
C PHE A 71 7.90 24.79 -8.07
N ILE A 72 7.04 24.88 -7.06
CA ILE A 72 7.35 25.59 -5.80
C ILE A 72 8.55 24.95 -5.11
N ALA A 73 8.58 23.62 -5.00
CA ALA A 73 9.72 22.90 -4.39
C ALA A 73 11.03 23.13 -5.17
N VAL A 74 10.99 23.09 -6.51
CA VAL A 74 12.15 23.36 -7.37
C VAL A 74 12.62 24.81 -7.23
N LEU A 75 11.71 25.78 -7.14
CA LEU A 75 12.06 27.19 -6.91
C LEU A 75 12.75 27.39 -5.57
N VAL A 76 12.19 26.82 -4.48
CA VAL A 76 12.79 26.89 -3.14
C VAL A 76 14.17 26.24 -3.13
N GLU A 77 14.33 25.09 -3.78
CA GLU A 77 15.61 24.39 -3.86
C GLU A 77 16.65 25.16 -4.71
N THR A 78 16.21 25.84 -5.76
CA THR A 78 17.05 26.71 -6.60
C THR A 78 17.57 27.91 -5.82
N LEU A 79 16.70 28.56 -5.03
CA LEU A 79 17.08 29.70 -4.18
C LEU A 79 18.09 29.29 -3.09
N ARG A 80 17.96 28.07 -2.54
CA ARG A 80 18.87 27.55 -1.51
C ARG A 80 20.22 27.12 -2.05
N LEU A 81 20.23 26.21 -3.03
CA LEU A 81 21.47 25.60 -3.52
C LEU A 81 22.29 26.56 -4.40
N LYS A 82 21.66 27.62 -4.92
CA LYS A 82 22.25 28.61 -5.86
C LYS A 82 22.99 27.96 -7.03
N SER A 83 22.65 26.71 -7.35
CA SER A 83 23.31 25.88 -8.34
C SER A 83 22.27 25.12 -9.12
N PHE A 84 22.04 25.52 -10.36
CA PHE A 84 21.06 24.91 -11.24
C PHE A 84 21.36 23.42 -11.49
N LYS A 85 22.65 23.06 -11.56
CA LYS A 85 23.10 21.67 -11.78
C LYS A 85 22.66 20.74 -10.65
N LYS A 86 22.82 21.14 -9.39
CA LYS A 86 22.41 20.32 -8.24
C LYS A 86 20.90 20.15 -8.17
N VAL A 87 20.13 21.20 -8.49
CA VAL A 87 18.66 21.13 -8.51
C VAL A 87 18.18 20.18 -9.61
N GLN A 88 18.81 20.24 -10.79
CA GLN A 88 18.51 19.33 -11.88
C GLN A 88 18.79 17.87 -11.50
N ASP A 89 19.93 17.59 -10.86
CA ASP A 89 20.28 16.25 -10.40
C ASP A 89 19.24 15.71 -9.40
N THR A 90 18.81 16.52 -8.43
CA THR A 90 17.74 16.17 -7.48
C THR A 90 16.39 15.94 -8.17
N ALA A 91 16.03 16.77 -9.16
CA ALA A 91 14.80 16.59 -9.92
C ALA A 91 14.82 15.30 -10.74
N VAL A 92 15.96 14.97 -11.36
CA VAL A 92 16.15 13.70 -12.09
C VAL A 92 16.02 12.51 -11.15
N GLU A 93 16.57 12.58 -9.94
CA GLU A 93 16.42 11.52 -8.93
C GLU A 93 14.97 11.34 -8.48
N MET A 94 14.23 12.45 -8.32
CA MET A 94 12.77 12.40 -8.07
C MET A 94 12.04 11.70 -9.22
N PHE A 95 12.31 12.05 -10.48
CA PHE A 95 11.70 11.40 -11.64
C PHE A 95 12.09 9.92 -11.77
N LYS A 96 13.32 9.54 -11.41
CA LYS A 96 13.71 8.12 -11.30
C LYS A 96 12.88 7.39 -10.24
N GLY A 97 12.66 8.00 -9.08
CA GLY A 97 11.76 7.48 -8.05
C GLY A 97 10.32 7.32 -8.54
N MET A 98 9.80 8.31 -9.28
CA MET A 98 8.47 8.20 -9.93
C MET A 98 8.43 7.06 -10.95
N GLY A 99 9.47 6.89 -11.77
CA GLY A 99 9.58 5.79 -12.73
C GLY A 99 9.62 4.42 -12.07
N GLN A 100 10.30 4.31 -10.93
CA GLN A 100 10.27 3.09 -10.12
C GLN A 100 8.87 2.79 -9.57
N GLY A 101 8.17 3.81 -9.05
CA GLY A 101 6.79 3.68 -8.61
C GLY A 101 5.84 3.24 -9.73
N PHE A 102 5.99 3.83 -10.92
CA PHE A 102 5.25 3.44 -12.12
C PHE A 102 5.50 1.96 -12.49
N SER A 103 6.77 1.54 -12.55
CA SER A 103 7.11 0.16 -12.88
C SER A 103 6.62 -0.85 -11.84
N GLN A 104 6.56 -0.49 -10.56
CA GLN A 104 6.18 -1.41 -9.48
C GLN A 104 4.67 -1.50 -9.28
N VAL A 105 3.97 -0.36 -9.36
CA VAL A 105 2.54 -0.29 -9.01
C VAL A 105 1.69 -0.27 -10.27
N VAL A 106 1.93 0.67 -11.19
CA VAL A 106 1.06 0.90 -12.36
C VAL A 106 1.10 -0.30 -13.32
N MET A 107 2.28 -0.84 -13.61
CA MET A 107 2.40 -2.03 -14.48
C MET A 107 1.62 -3.24 -13.95
N LEU A 108 1.54 -3.36 -12.62
CA LEU A 108 0.83 -4.46 -11.99
C LEU A 108 -0.69 -4.25 -12.02
N VAL A 109 -1.16 -3.01 -11.84
CA VAL A 109 -2.58 -2.65 -12.04
C VAL A 109 -2.99 -3.00 -13.47
N VAL A 110 -2.19 -2.59 -14.46
CA VAL A 110 -2.44 -2.86 -15.89
C VAL A 110 -2.41 -4.36 -16.20
N GLY A 111 -1.45 -5.11 -15.65
CA GLY A 111 -1.40 -6.56 -15.82
C GLY A 111 -2.63 -7.25 -15.22
N GLY A 112 -3.08 -6.77 -14.06
CA GLY A 112 -4.27 -7.26 -13.39
C GLY A 112 -5.56 -6.93 -14.13
N SER A 113 -5.73 -5.70 -14.62
CA SER A 113 -6.89 -5.31 -15.43
C SER A 113 -6.98 -6.11 -16.73
N LEU A 114 -5.83 -6.41 -17.36
CA LEU A 114 -5.76 -7.28 -18.52
C LEU A 114 -6.16 -8.73 -18.19
N PHE A 115 -5.64 -9.30 -17.09
CA PHE A 115 -6.01 -10.63 -16.61
C PHE A 115 -7.52 -10.72 -16.31
N THR A 116 -8.02 -9.74 -15.58
CA THR A 116 -9.44 -9.52 -15.28
C THR A 116 -10.29 -9.51 -16.56
N SER A 117 -9.92 -8.68 -17.53
CA SER A 117 -10.64 -8.57 -18.81
C SER A 117 -10.63 -9.90 -19.56
N ALA A 118 -9.53 -10.67 -19.49
CA ALA A 118 -9.44 -11.99 -20.08
C ALA A 118 -10.35 -13.02 -19.39
N ILE A 119 -10.35 -13.10 -18.05
CA ILE A 119 -11.21 -14.03 -17.28
C ILE A 119 -12.70 -13.69 -17.47
N GLN A 120 -13.04 -12.41 -17.56
CA GLN A 120 -14.40 -11.95 -17.84
C GLN A 120 -14.84 -12.35 -19.25
N THR A 121 -13.97 -12.17 -20.26
CA THR A 121 -14.24 -12.62 -21.63
C THR A 121 -14.40 -14.15 -21.73
N LEU A 122 -13.72 -14.91 -20.86
CA LEU A 122 -13.83 -16.37 -20.79
C LEU A 122 -15.09 -16.86 -20.04
N GLY A 123 -15.92 -15.98 -19.46
CA GLY A 123 -17.13 -16.37 -18.73
C GLY A 123 -16.88 -17.10 -17.40
N ILE A 124 -15.63 -17.12 -16.92
CA ILE A 124 -15.24 -17.79 -15.68
C ILE A 124 -15.81 -17.05 -14.47
N ILE A 125 -15.80 -15.71 -14.50
CA ILE A 125 -16.39 -14.89 -13.43
C ILE A 125 -17.88 -15.19 -13.30
N ASP A 126 -18.58 -15.28 -14.42
CA ASP A 126 -20.03 -15.58 -14.44
C ASP A 126 -20.33 -16.96 -13.87
N SER A 127 -19.48 -17.95 -14.15
CA SER A 127 -19.59 -19.31 -13.63
C SER A 127 -19.32 -19.41 -12.11
N ILE A 128 -18.33 -18.66 -11.61
CA ILE A 128 -18.05 -18.54 -10.19
C ILE A 128 -19.22 -17.81 -9.49
N MET A 129 -19.77 -16.76 -10.10
CA MET A 129 -20.91 -16.02 -9.54
C MET A 129 -22.18 -16.83 -9.48
N ALA A 130 -22.50 -17.59 -10.52
CA ALA A 130 -23.65 -18.51 -10.50
C ALA A 130 -23.54 -19.55 -9.37
N SER A 131 -22.32 -19.92 -8.98
CA SER A 131 -22.07 -20.82 -7.85
C SER A 131 -22.20 -20.13 -6.49
N VAL A 132 -22.02 -18.80 -6.44
CA VAL A 132 -22.12 -17.98 -5.23
C VAL A 132 -23.57 -17.53 -4.96
N GLU A 133 -24.34 -17.21 -6.02
CA GLU A 133 -25.77 -16.85 -5.96
C GLU A 133 -26.64 -17.96 -5.36
N ALA A 134 -26.23 -19.23 -5.47
CA ALA A 134 -26.95 -20.37 -4.91
C ALA A 134 -26.92 -20.45 -3.36
N SER A 135 -26.17 -19.56 -2.69
CA SER A 135 -26.05 -19.53 -1.22
C SER A 135 -26.63 -18.24 -0.66
N SER A 136 -27.51 -18.33 0.35
CA SER A 136 -28.16 -17.18 1.01
C SER A 136 -27.20 -16.27 1.81
N SER A 137 -25.89 -16.48 1.67
CA SER A 137 -24.79 -15.77 2.33
C SER A 137 -23.74 -15.26 1.34
N ALA A 138 -24.15 -15.02 0.08
CA ALA A 138 -23.30 -14.62 -1.04
C ALA A 138 -22.31 -13.48 -0.71
N GLY A 139 -22.72 -12.46 0.05
CA GLY A 139 -21.84 -11.35 0.43
C GLY A 139 -20.69 -11.73 1.37
N ILE A 140 -20.98 -12.56 2.38
CA ILE A 140 -19.98 -13.03 3.35
C ILE A 140 -19.02 -14.00 2.67
N VAL A 141 -19.55 -14.92 1.86
CA VAL A 141 -18.74 -15.92 1.13
C VAL A 141 -17.81 -15.24 0.14
N THR A 142 -18.30 -14.26 -0.62
CA THR A 142 -17.49 -13.49 -1.58
C THR A 142 -16.37 -12.72 -0.88
N THR A 143 -16.70 -12.00 0.20
CA THR A 143 -15.72 -11.24 0.98
C THR A 143 -14.63 -12.16 1.55
N LEU A 144 -14.99 -13.35 2.03
CA LEU A 144 -14.05 -14.31 2.61
C LEU A 144 -13.13 -14.93 1.53
N ILE A 145 -13.68 -15.29 0.36
CA ILE A 145 -12.90 -15.83 -0.77
C ILE A 145 -11.87 -14.80 -1.25
N PHE A 146 -12.30 -13.56 -1.50
CA PHE A 146 -11.41 -12.51 -2.02
C PHE A 146 -10.39 -12.04 -0.98
N SER A 147 -10.77 -11.98 0.29
CA SER A 147 -9.86 -11.68 1.40
C SER A 147 -8.83 -12.80 1.62
N GLY A 148 -9.25 -14.06 1.52
CA GLY A 148 -8.38 -15.24 1.60
C GLY A 148 -7.39 -15.30 0.45
N ALA A 149 -7.86 -15.11 -0.78
CA ALA A 149 -7.00 -15.02 -1.96
C ALA A 149 -5.98 -13.88 -1.81
N THR A 150 -6.42 -12.69 -1.39
CA THR A 150 -5.54 -11.54 -1.13
C THR A 150 -4.46 -11.84 -0.09
N THR A 151 -4.83 -12.57 0.98
CA THR A 151 -3.87 -13.01 2.00
C THR A 151 -2.84 -13.98 1.41
N LEU A 152 -3.27 -15.00 0.67
CA LEU A 152 -2.35 -15.98 0.08
C LEU A 152 -1.38 -15.30 -0.88
N PHE A 153 -1.90 -14.59 -1.87
CA PHE A 153 -1.08 -13.91 -2.85
C PHE A 153 -0.20 -12.82 -2.23
N GLY A 154 -0.68 -12.08 -1.22
CA GLY A 154 0.11 -11.08 -0.53
C GLY A 154 1.31 -11.67 0.23
N ILE A 155 1.20 -12.90 0.75
CA ILE A 155 2.31 -13.63 1.36
C ILE A 155 3.33 -14.01 0.28
N LEU A 156 2.86 -14.51 -0.86
CA LEU A 156 3.72 -14.96 -1.96
C LEU A 156 4.44 -13.80 -2.67
N SER A 157 3.76 -12.66 -2.89
CA SER A 157 4.23 -11.57 -3.74
C SER A 157 5.12 -10.53 -3.06
N GLY A 158 5.23 -10.54 -1.72
CA GLY A 158 5.94 -9.46 -1.01
C GLY A 158 5.10 -8.20 -0.75
N GLY A 159 3.86 -8.13 -1.24
CA GLY A 159 2.96 -7.01 -1.00
C GLY A 159 1.52 -7.30 -1.41
N GLY A 160 0.56 -7.20 -0.50
CA GLY A 160 -0.84 -7.51 -0.80
C GLY A 160 -1.55 -6.48 -1.69
N LEU A 161 -1.04 -5.24 -1.76
CA LEU A 161 -1.60 -4.18 -2.62
C LEU A 161 -1.56 -4.54 -4.10
N ALA A 162 -0.59 -5.38 -4.47
CA ALA A 162 -0.40 -5.94 -5.78
C ALA A 162 -1.68 -6.57 -6.34
N MET A 163 -2.24 -7.48 -5.55
CA MET A 163 -3.48 -8.17 -5.90
C MET A 163 -4.67 -7.26 -5.83
N PHE A 164 -4.73 -6.42 -4.80
CA PHE A 164 -5.85 -5.49 -4.64
C PHE A 164 -6.03 -4.64 -5.90
N TYR A 165 -4.96 -4.01 -6.38
CA TYR A 165 -5.03 -3.22 -7.62
C TYR A 165 -5.32 -4.04 -8.87
N ALA A 166 -4.87 -5.30 -8.91
CA ALA A 166 -5.12 -6.16 -10.06
C ALA A 166 -6.59 -6.57 -10.21
N VAL A 167 -7.34 -6.61 -9.10
CA VAL A 167 -8.72 -7.08 -9.07
C VAL A 167 -9.74 -6.00 -8.67
N ILE A 168 -9.29 -4.79 -8.32
CA ILE A 168 -10.19 -3.71 -7.88
C ILE A 168 -11.23 -3.36 -8.93
N GLU A 169 -10.87 -3.45 -10.22
CA GLU A 169 -11.77 -3.20 -11.34
C GLU A 169 -12.86 -4.28 -11.47
N LEU A 170 -12.64 -5.48 -10.94
CA LEU A 170 -13.65 -6.54 -10.89
C LEU A 170 -14.67 -6.31 -9.78
N ILE A 171 -14.27 -5.68 -8.67
CA ILE A 171 -15.09 -5.59 -7.47
C ILE A 171 -16.48 -5.01 -7.75
N PRO A 172 -16.66 -3.93 -8.54
CA PRO A 172 -17.98 -3.41 -8.85
C PRO A 172 -18.90 -4.43 -9.55
N GLY A 173 -18.41 -5.13 -10.57
CA GLY A 173 -19.21 -6.13 -11.30
C GLY A 173 -19.50 -7.39 -10.48
N ILE A 174 -18.59 -7.75 -9.57
CA ILE A 174 -18.81 -8.82 -8.59
C ILE A 174 -19.88 -8.41 -7.58
N ALA A 175 -19.79 -7.19 -7.06
CA ALA A 175 -20.70 -6.66 -6.06
C ALA A 175 -22.13 -6.53 -6.59
N GLU A 176 -22.30 -6.05 -7.82
CA GLU A 176 -23.59 -5.96 -8.51
C GLU A 176 -24.27 -7.33 -8.64
N LYS A 177 -23.52 -8.36 -9.06
CA LYS A 177 -24.05 -9.73 -9.20
C LYS A 177 -24.35 -10.40 -7.86
N ALA A 178 -23.50 -10.17 -6.86
CA ALA A 178 -23.70 -10.68 -5.52
C ALA A 178 -24.78 -9.91 -4.71
N GLY A 179 -25.34 -8.83 -5.26
CA GLY A 179 -26.35 -8.00 -4.62
C GLY A 179 -25.84 -7.25 -3.38
N ILE A 180 -24.53 -6.97 -3.32
CA ILE A 180 -23.87 -6.33 -2.18
C ILE A 180 -23.15 -5.04 -2.59
N ASP A 181 -22.86 -4.16 -1.64
CA ASP A 181 -22.03 -2.97 -1.89
C ASP A 181 -20.57 -3.37 -2.12
N GLY A 182 -19.92 -2.84 -3.16
CA GLY A 182 -18.50 -3.09 -3.46
C GLY A 182 -17.54 -2.64 -2.36
N ILE A 183 -17.97 -1.73 -1.48
CA ILE A 183 -17.25 -1.33 -0.27
C ILE A 183 -17.05 -2.53 0.68
N LEU A 184 -18.03 -3.45 0.75
CA LEU A 184 -17.97 -4.64 1.60
C LEU A 184 -16.82 -5.59 1.22
N ILE A 185 -16.44 -5.58 -0.06
CA ILE A 185 -15.34 -6.40 -0.57
C ILE A 185 -14.03 -5.60 -0.55
N SER A 186 -14.06 -4.37 -1.08
CA SER A 186 -12.83 -3.58 -1.30
C SER A 186 -12.15 -3.14 -0.01
N LEU A 187 -12.91 -2.77 1.04
CA LEU A 187 -12.37 -2.28 2.29
C LEU A 187 -11.59 -3.37 3.07
N PRO A 188 -12.16 -4.56 3.37
CA PRO A 188 -11.40 -5.63 4.01
C PRO A 188 -10.22 -6.10 3.16
N MET A 189 -10.39 -6.22 1.83
CA MET A 189 -9.29 -6.58 0.95
C MET A 189 -8.13 -5.59 1.04
N GLN A 190 -8.41 -4.28 1.04
CA GLN A 190 -7.41 -3.23 1.16
C GLN A 190 -6.68 -3.30 2.52
N MET A 191 -7.41 -3.53 3.61
CA MET A 191 -6.81 -3.65 4.95
C MET A 191 -5.95 -4.91 5.07
N ILE A 192 -6.45 -6.06 4.60
CA ILE A 192 -5.74 -7.34 4.60
C ILE A 192 -4.50 -7.28 3.70
N ALA A 193 -4.60 -6.63 2.54
CA ALA A 193 -3.48 -6.40 1.64
C ALA A 193 -2.30 -5.70 2.35
N ASN A 194 -2.59 -4.70 3.18
CA ASN A 194 -1.60 -3.99 3.97
C ASN A 194 -1.02 -4.85 5.10
N LEU A 195 -1.87 -5.58 5.82
CA LEU A 195 -1.43 -6.48 6.89
C LEU A 195 -0.52 -7.60 6.38
N THR A 196 -0.87 -8.19 5.25
CA THR A 196 -0.16 -9.35 4.68
C THR A 196 1.30 -9.04 4.31
N ARG A 197 1.62 -7.79 3.97
CA ARG A 197 3.00 -7.36 3.69
C ARG A 197 3.96 -7.62 4.86
N THR A 198 3.45 -7.57 6.09
CA THR A 198 4.24 -7.79 7.32
C THR A 198 4.61 -9.26 7.55
N ILE A 199 3.96 -10.17 6.82
CA ILE A 199 4.17 -11.62 6.92
C ILE A 199 4.67 -12.25 5.62
N SER A 200 5.14 -11.43 4.67
CA SER A 200 5.78 -11.96 3.46
C SER A 200 7.30 -12.00 3.60
N PRO A 201 7.95 -13.15 3.33
CA PRO A 201 9.41 -13.25 3.34
C PRO A 201 10.07 -12.49 2.18
N VAL A 202 9.29 -12.14 1.15
CA VAL A 202 9.76 -11.44 -0.07
C VAL A 202 9.53 -9.92 0.05
N ALA A 203 8.90 -9.46 1.14
CA ALA A 203 8.64 -8.03 1.34
C ALA A 203 9.96 -7.26 1.50
N ALA A 204 10.17 -6.25 0.65
CA ALA A 204 11.39 -5.43 0.67
C ALA A 204 11.70 -4.84 2.06
N VAL A 205 10.66 -4.41 2.79
CA VAL A 205 10.82 -3.88 4.16
C VAL A 205 11.32 -4.94 5.15
N VAL A 206 10.87 -6.19 5.03
CA VAL A 206 11.31 -7.30 5.88
C VAL A 206 12.76 -7.67 5.54
N MET A 207 13.10 -7.70 4.25
CA MET A 207 14.46 -7.95 3.77
C MET A 207 15.45 -6.86 4.21
N ILE A 208 15.07 -5.59 4.13
CA ILE A 208 15.90 -4.46 4.58
C ILE A 208 16.13 -4.55 6.09
N VAL A 209 15.08 -4.73 6.90
CA VAL A 209 15.22 -4.84 8.36
C VAL A 209 16.04 -6.08 8.74
N ALA A 210 15.82 -7.23 8.08
CA ALA A 210 16.62 -8.43 8.26
C ALA A 210 18.11 -8.18 7.96
N SER A 211 18.42 -7.46 6.88
CA SER A 211 19.78 -7.08 6.49
C SER A 211 20.43 -6.12 7.49
N THR A 212 19.69 -5.12 7.98
CA THR A 212 20.21 -4.12 8.93
C THR A 212 20.48 -4.73 10.30
N VAL A 213 19.62 -5.65 10.75
CA VAL A 213 19.74 -6.31 12.05
C VAL A 213 20.62 -7.57 11.98
N GLY A 214 20.99 -8.04 10.78
CA GLY A 214 21.83 -9.24 10.61
C GLY A 214 21.12 -10.54 10.98
N VAL A 215 19.79 -10.61 10.84
CA VAL A 215 18.98 -11.80 11.14
C VAL A 215 18.30 -12.34 9.90
N SER A 216 17.92 -13.62 9.91
CA SER A 216 17.16 -14.19 8.80
C SER A 216 15.76 -13.54 8.72
N PRO A 217 15.23 -13.24 7.51
CA PRO A 217 13.88 -12.71 7.31
C PRO A 217 12.79 -13.57 7.96
N ILE A 218 13.01 -14.89 8.00
CA ILE A 218 12.12 -15.88 8.60
C ILE A 218 12.00 -15.66 10.13
N ARG A 219 13.05 -15.19 10.81
CA ARG A 219 12.99 -14.89 12.25
C ARG A 219 12.04 -13.72 12.53
N ILE A 220 12.14 -12.66 11.72
CA ILE A 220 11.23 -11.51 11.79
C ILE A 220 9.80 -11.96 11.51
N LEU A 221 9.61 -12.77 10.48
CA LEU A 221 8.31 -13.31 10.08
C LEU A 221 7.62 -14.09 11.20
N LYS A 222 8.32 -14.97 11.91
CA LYS A 222 7.74 -15.73 13.04
C LYS A 222 7.28 -14.82 14.19
N ARG A 223 7.93 -13.67 14.36
CA ARG A 223 7.61 -12.67 15.38
C ARG A 223 6.44 -11.78 14.95
N THR A 224 6.23 -11.55 13.66
CA THR A 224 5.11 -10.76 13.14
C THR A 224 3.88 -11.59 12.78
N SER A 225 4.03 -12.89 12.51
CA SER A 225 2.96 -13.75 12.00
C SER A 225 1.71 -13.80 12.89
N VAL A 226 1.86 -14.06 14.18
CA VAL A 226 0.71 -14.19 15.08
C VAL A 226 -0.07 -12.88 15.25
N PRO A 227 0.56 -11.72 15.54
CA PRO A 227 -0.15 -10.43 15.55
C PRO A 227 -0.87 -10.13 14.24
N THR A 228 -0.23 -10.42 13.09
CA THR A 228 -0.83 -10.14 11.78
C THR A 228 -2.00 -11.06 11.46
N ILE A 229 -1.92 -12.36 11.78
CA ILE A 229 -3.03 -13.30 11.61
C ILE A 229 -4.22 -12.86 12.47
N ILE A 230 -3.99 -12.48 13.72
CA ILE A 230 -5.03 -11.92 14.59
C ILE A 230 -5.62 -10.66 13.96
N GLY A 231 -4.78 -9.76 13.42
CA GLY A 231 -5.23 -8.57 12.71
C GLY A 231 -6.11 -8.88 11.49
N ILE A 232 -5.74 -9.87 10.67
CA ILE A 232 -6.52 -10.30 9.50
C ILE A 232 -7.88 -10.85 9.95
N ILE A 233 -7.90 -11.69 10.98
CA ILE A 233 -9.15 -12.22 11.55
C ILE A 233 -10.01 -11.08 12.10
N SER A 234 -9.42 -10.13 12.83
CA SER A 234 -10.14 -8.96 13.36
C SER A 234 -10.72 -8.10 12.24
N VAL A 235 -10.00 -7.88 11.14
CA VAL A 235 -10.51 -7.16 9.98
C VAL A 235 -11.71 -7.89 9.38
N ILE A 236 -11.62 -9.21 9.16
CA ILE A 236 -12.74 -10.00 8.62
C ILE A 236 -13.96 -9.91 9.55
N VAL A 237 -13.78 -10.09 10.86
CA VAL A 237 -14.87 -10.05 11.85
C VAL A 237 -15.50 -8.66 11.93
N LEU A 238 -14.68 -7.60 11.97
CA LEU A 238 -15.18 -6.22 12.02
C LEU A 238 -15.87 -5.83 10.72
N SER A 239 -15.37 -6.28 9.57
CA SER A 239 -16.01 -6.07 8.27
C SER A 239 -17.31 -6.85 8.12
N ILE A 240 -17.54 -7.92 8.87
CA ILE A 240 -18.86 -8.60 8.90
C ILE A 240 -19.82 -7.90 9.88
N LEU A 241 -19.30 -7.29 10.96
CA LEU A 241 -20.11 -6.66 12.01
C LEU A 241 -20.50 -5.20 11.71
N LEU A 242 -19.61 -4.39 11.15
CA LEU A 242 -19.78 -2.94 10.97
C LEU A 242 -20.38 -2.55 9.62
N LEU A 243 -20.34 -3.49 8.68
CA LEU A 243 -20.55 -3.26 7.27
C LEU A 243 -21.76 -4.14 6.89
N PRO A 244 -23.00 -3.61 7.03
CA PRO A 244 -24.24 -4.32 6.69
C PRO A 244 -24.44 -4.47 5.19
#